data_AF-A0A3D4EBQ7-F1
#
_entry.id   AF-A0A3D4EBQ7-F1
#
_cell.length_a   1.000
_cell.length_b   1.000
_cell.length_c   1.000
_cell.angle_alpha   90.00
_cell.angle_beta   90.00
_cell.angle_gamma   90.00
#
_symmetry.space_group_name_H-M   'P 1'
#
loop_
_entity.id
_entity.type
_entity.pdbx_description
1 polymer ?
#
loop_
_entity_poly.entity_id
_entity_poly.type
_entity_poly.pdbx_seq_one_letter_code
_entity_poly.pdbx_strand_id
1 'polypeptide(L)' 'MVKCIRMDKSPKTGAYIFTELLVEAEKTKDFFADKK' A
#
# COMPACT_ATOMS: atom_id res chain seq x y z
N MET A 1 11.01 -8.76 8.04
CA MET A 1 9.63 -8.40 7.63
C MET A 1 9.43 -6.93 7.98
N VAL A 2 8.92 -6.12 7.04
CA VAL A 2 8.78 -4.66 7.16
C VAL A 2 7.30 -4.30 7.04
N LYS A 3 6.82 -3.40 7.90
CA LYS A 3 5.46 -2.87 7.80
C LYS A 3 5.43 -1.75 6.77
N CYS A 4 4.77 -1.99 5.65
CA CYS A 4 4.54 -0.99 4.62
C CYS A 4 3.14 -0.41 4.79
N ILE A 5 3.02 0.92 4.70
CA ILE A 5 1.75 1.64 4.79
C ILE A 5 1.69 2.57 3.58
N ARG A 6 0.63 2.46 2.77
CA ARG A 6 0.39 3.33 1.61
C ARG A 6 -1.02 3.91 1.63
N MET A 7 -1.24 5.00 0.90
CA MET A 7 -2.56 5.60 0.75
C MET A 7 -3.15 5.18 -0.60
N ASP A 8 -4.31 4.51 -0.55
CA ASP A 8 -5.07 4.12 -1.75
C ASP A 8 -6.34 4.97 -1.85
N LYS A 9 -6.73 5.33 -3.08
CA LYS A 9 -7.97 6.08 -3.29
C LYS A 9 -9.15 5.12 -3.33
N SER A 10 -10.12 5.31 -2.45
CA SER A 10 -11.33 4.49 -2.43
C SER A 10 -12.15 4.71 -3.70
N PRO A 11 -12.45 3.66 -4.50
CA PRO A 11 -13.27 3.79 -5.69
C PRO A 11 -14.74 4.13 -5.36
N LYS A 12 -15.17 3.88 -4.11
CA LYS A 12 -16.55 4.13 -3.66
C LYS A 12 -16.79 5.57 -3.23
N THR A 13 -15.82 6.18 -2.55
CA THR A 13 -15.98 7.51 -1.92
C THR A 13 -15.03 8.56 -2.47
N GLY A 14 -14.00 8.18 -3.21
CA GLY A 14 -12.94 9.07 -3.68
C GLY A 14 -11.96 9.55 -2.60
N ALA A 15 -12.20 9.18 -1.33
CA ALA A 15 -11.33 9.50 -0.21
C ALA A 15 -10.10 8.58 -0.18
N TYR A 16 -9.01 9.06 0.41
CA TYR A 16 -7.82 8.23 0.65
C TYR A 16 -7.97 7.40 1.91
N ILE A 17 -7.62 6.13 1.82
CA ILE A 17 -7.54 5.19 2.95
C ILE A 17 -6.11 4.70 3.11
N PHE A 18 -5.71 4.38 4.33
CA PHE A 18 -4.42 3.75 4.58
C PHE A 18 -4.54 2.23 4.45
N THR A 19 -3.70 1.65 3.60
CA THR A 19 -3.54 0.20 3.44
C THR A 19 -2.20 -0.21 4.04
N GLU A 20 -2.22 -1.13 4.99
CA GLU A 20 -1.03 -1.66 5.64
C GLU A 20 -0.81 -3.13 5.35
N LEU A 21 0.45 -3.51 5.06
CA LEU A 21 0.84 -4.89 4.81
C LEU A 21 2.25 -5.14 5.33
N LEU A 22 2.45 -6.31 5.96
CA LEU A 22 3.79 -6.78 6.33
C LEU A 22 4.39 -7.51 5.13
N VAL A 23 5.52 -7.01 4.63
CA VAL A 23 6.18 -7.52 3.42
C VAL A 23 7.63 -7.89 3.73
N GLU A 24 8.23 -8.78 2.95
CA GLU A 24 9.68 -9.00 2.99
C GLU A 24 10.41 -7.72 2.53
N ALA A 25 11.60 -7.47 3.09
CA ALA A 25 12.33 -6.23 2.83
C ALA A 25 12.61 -6.01 1.32
N GLU A 26 12.88 -7.09 0.59
CA GLU A 26 13.16 -7.07 -0.86
C GLU A 26 11.93 -6.71 -1.70
N LYS A 27 10.73 -7.09 -1.25
CA LYS A 27 9.44 -6.89 -1.94
C LYS A 27 8.77 -5.55 -1.62
N THR A 28 9.42 -4.71 -0.82
CA THR A 28 8.89 -3.40 -0.43
C THR A 28 8.68 -2.48 -1.64
N LYS A 29 9.60 -2.51 -2.61
CA LYS A 29 9.51 -1.69 -3.83
C LYS A 29 8.30 -2.07 -4.68
N ASP A 30 8.05 -3.37 -4.86
CA ASP A 30 6.92 -3.88 -5.63
C ASP A 30 5.58 -3.48 -4.98
N PHE A 31 5.51 -3.53 -3.64
CA PHE A 31 4.34 -3.10 -2.88
C PHE A 31 3.99 -1.62 -3.11
N PHE A 32 4.98 -0.73 -3.21
CA PHE A 32 4.73 0.70 -3.45
C PHE A 32 4.59 1.06 -4.94
N ALA A 33 5.08 0.22 -5.85
CA ALA A 33 4.94 0.41 -7.29
C ALA A 33 3.52 0.06 -7.81
N ASP A 34 2.81 -0.81 -7.11
CA ASP A 34 1.42 -1.15 -7.40
C ASP A 34 0.50 0.07 -7.18
N LYS A 35 0.05 0.68 -8.27
CA LYS A 35 -0.91 1.78 -8.29
C LYS A 35 -2.32 1.20 -8.47
N LYS A 36 -3.00 0.93 -7.36
CA LYS A 36 -4.44 0.66 -7.36
C LYS A 36 -5.27 1.94 -7.36
#